data_AF-A0A5B0VH24-F1
#
_entry.id   AF-A0A5B0VH24-F1
#
_cell.length_a   1.000
_cell.length_b   1.000
_cell.length_c   1.000
_cell.angle_alpha   90.00
_cell.angle_beta   90.00
_cell.angle_gamma   90.00
#
_symmetry.space_group_name_H-M   'P 1'
#
loop_
_entity.id
_entity.type
_entity.pdbx_description
1 polymer ?
#
loop_
_entity_poly.entity_id
_entity_poly.type
_entity_poly.pdbx_seq_one_letter_code
_entity_poly.pdbx_strand_id
1 'polypeptide(L)'
;MSDDSGTQPQPDPRQEKFVVDTDLLTEDQVAGLVEEYCTRYHGLNDTENPLAERDRVRAAVKRGELVVWFDPVENTAGLGAPA
;
A
#
# COMPACT_ATOMS: atom_id res chain seq x y z
N MET A 1 12.66 46.15 3.90
CA MET A 1 12.03 44.85 4.23
C MET A 1 10.94 44.67 3.20
N SER A 2 11.18 43.80 2.22
CA SER A 2 10.18 43.47 1.20
C SER A 2 9.61 42.11 1.58
N ASP A 3 8.31 42.07 1.87
CA ASP A 3 7.56 40.86 2.16
C ASP A 3 7.59 39.92 0.95
N ASP A 4 8.43 38.89 1.05
CA ASP A 4 8.41 37.71 0.20
C ASP A 4 7.30 36.78 0.71
N SER A 5 6.05 37.15 0.47
CA SER A 5 4.92 36.25 0.66
C SER A 5 4.84 35.31 -0.56
N GLY A 6 5.84 34.43 -0.67
CA GLY A 6 5.86 33.36 -1.65
C GLY A 6 4.72 32.39 -1.36
N THR A 7 3.71 32.35 -2.23
CA THR A 7 2.72 31.28 -2.28
C THR A 7 3.48 29.96 -2.44
N GLN A 8 3.65 29.20 -1.36
CA GLN A 8 4.22 27.86 -1.49
C GLN A 8 3.29 27.05 -2.40
N PRO A 9 3.80 26.40 -3.46
CA PRO A 9 2.98 25.54 -4.29
C PRO A 9 2.41 24.43 -3.39
N GLN A 10 1.09 24.40 -3.29
CA GLN A 10 0.39 23.36 -2.55
C GLN A 10 0.60 22.04 -3.31
N PRO A 11 1.01 20.94 -2.64
CA PRO A 11 1.23 19.68 -3.31
C PRO A 11 -0.04 19.25 -4.05
N ASP A 12 0.11 18.82 -5.30
CA ASP A 12 -1.02 18.35 -6.07
C ASP A 12 -1.51 17.05 -5.42
N PRO A 13 -2.79 16.95 -5.01
CA PRO A 13 -3.32 15.74 -4.38
C PRO A 13 -3.21 14.50 -5.30
N ARG A 14 -2.98 14.70 -6.60
CA ARG A 14 -2.69 13.63 -7.58
C ARG A 14 -1.26 13.12 -7.50
N GLN A 15 -0.43 13.62 -6.60
CA GLN A 15 0.96 13.19 -6.42
C GLN A 15 1.19 12.45 -5.10
N GLU A 16 0.23 12.46 -4.18
CA GLU A 16 0.36 11.82 -2.88
C GLU A 16 -0.24 10.41 -2.88
N LYS A 17 0.44 9.49 -2.18
CA LYS A 17 -0.10 8.15 -1.94
C LYS A 17 -1.33 8.25 -1.03
N PHE A 18 -2.35 7.47 -1.32
CA PHE A 18 -3.54 7.40 -0.47
C PHE A 18 -4.00 5.96 -0.22
N VAL A 19 -4.73 5.77 0.88
CA VAL A 19 -5.31 4.48 1.22
C VAL A 19 -6.55 4.25 0.36
N VAL A 20 -6.60 3.10 -0.28
CA VAL A 20 -7.78 2.59 -0.99
C VAL A 20 -8.58 1.71 -0.04
N ASP A 21 -9.88 1.97 0.04
CA ASP A 21 -10.80 1.08 0.74
C ASP A 21 -10.84 -0.28 0.04
N THR A 22 -10.54 -1.34 0.79
CA THR A 22 -10.49 -2.71 0.28
C THR A 22 -11.83 -3.21 -0.21
N ASP A 23 -12.94 -2.64 0.27
CA ASP A 23 -14.28 -3.00 -0.19
C ASP A 23 -14.58 -2.52 -1.61
N LEU A 24 -13.75 -1.61 -2.15
CA LEU A 24 -13.81 -1.15 -3.54
C LEU A 24 -13.05 -2.09 -4.51
N LEU A 25 -12.30 -3.05 -3.99
CA LEU A 25 -11.48 -3.97 -4.77
C LEU A 25 -12.16 -5.33 -4.91
N THR A 26 -11.91 -6.00 -6.03
CA THR A 26 -12.34 -7.40 -6.18
C THR A 26 -11.50 -8.32 -5.29
N GLU A 27 -12.06 -9.49 -4.96
CA GLU A 27 -11.32 -10.50 -4.19
C GLU A 27 -10.00 -10.89 -4.89
N ASP A 28 -10.01 -10.98 -6.22
CA ASP A 28 -8.82 -11.29 -7.02
C ASP A 28 -7.76 -10.19 -6.95
N GLN A 29 -8.16 -8.91 -6.96
CA GLN A 29 -7.23 -7.79 -6.80
C GLN A 29 -6.56 -7.82 -5.42
N VAL A 30 -7.34 -8.05 -4.37
CA VAL A 30 -6.80 -8.18 -3.01
C VAL A 30 -5.89 -9.40 -2.91
N ALA A 31 -6.27 -10.54 -3.50
CA ALA A 31 -5.45 -11.75 -3.49
C ALA A 31 -4.10 -11.52 -4.18
N GLY A 32 -4.08 -10.85 -5.35
CA GLY A 32 -2.84 -10.50 -6.05
C GLY A 32 -1.91 -9.62 -5.21
N LEU A 33 -2.46 -8.60 -4.54
CA LEU A 33 -1.70 -7.73 -3.65
C LEU A 33 -1.13 -8.48 -2.43
N VAL A 34 -1.88 -9.43 -1.88
CA VAL A 34 -1.42 -10.31 -0.79
C VAL A 34 -0.26 -11.19 -1.25
N GLU A 35 -0.35 -11.80 -2.43
CA GLU A 35 0.70 -12.65 -2.99
C GLU A 35 1.98 -11.85 -3.29
N GLU A 36 1.84 -10.65 -3.86
CA GLU A 36 2.97 -9.74 -4.08
C GLU A 36 3.63 -9.36 -2.75
N TYR A 37 2.85 -9.02 -1.73
CA TYR A 37 3.37 -8.67 -0.41
C TYR A 37 4.16 -9.82 0.22
N CYS A 38 3.64 -11.06 0.13
CA CYS A 38 4.30 -12.25 0.66
C CYS A 38 5.62 -12.55 -0.06
N THR A 39 5.66 -12.33 -1.39
CA THR A 39 6.84 -12.66 -2.21
C THR A 39 7.90 -11.56 -2.21
N ARG A 40 7.52 -10.29 -1.97
CA ARG A 40 8.43 -9.15 -1.93
C ARG A 40 9.57 -9.29 -0.92
N TYR A 41 9.32 -9.97 0.20
CA TYR A 41 10.30 -10.20 1.26
C TYR A 41 10.77 -11.66 1.33
N HIS A 42 10.50 -12.45 0.29
CA HIS A 42 10.96 -13.83 0.24
C HIS A 42 12.49 -13.88 0.29
N GLY A 43 13.03 -14.72 1.19
CA GLY A 43 14.47 -14.80 1.46
C GLY A 43 14.98 -13.82 2.53
N LEU A 44 14.15 -12.87 2.99
CA LEU A 44 14.44 -12.04 4.17
C LEU A 44 13.78 -12.57 5.45
N ASN A 45 12.76 -13.41 5.30
CA ASN A 45 12.08 -14.09 6.40
C ASN A 45 12.57 -15.55 6.48
N ASP A 46 12.57 -16.15 7.69
CA ASP A 46 12.89 -17.56 7.94
C ASP A 46 11.79 -18.52 7.45
N THR A 47 11.23 -18.28 6.26
CA THR A 47 10.11 -19.03 5.70
C THR A 47 10.49 -19.61 4.34
N GLU A 48 10.50 -20.95 4.24
CA GLU A 48 10.82 -21.66 2.99
C GLU A 48 9.80 -21.41 1.88
N ASN A 49 8.50 -21.33 2.22
CA ASN A 49 7.43 -21.02 1.26
C ASN A 49 6.81 -19.64 1.58
N PRO A 50 7.08 -18.59 0.78
CA PRO A 50 6.59 -17.24 1.07
C PRO A 50 5.06 -17.17 1.08
N LEU A 51 4.37 -18.03 0.33
CA LEU A 51 2.92 -18.06 0.26
C LEU A 51 2.27 -18.77 1.46
N ALA A 52 3.05 -19.38 2.36
CA ALA A 52 2.52 -19.95 3.60
C ALA A 52 1.88 -18.88 4.50
N GLU A 53 2.35 -17.62 4.42
CA GLU A 53 1.81 -16.50 5.20
C GLU A 53 0.60 -15.83 4.54
N ARG A 54 0.17 -16.27 3.34
CA ARG A 54 -0.91 -15.62 2.56
C ARG A 54 -2.17 -15.40 3.37
N ASP A 55 -2.64 -16.42 4.08
CA ASP A 55 -3.89 -16.36 4.83
C ASP A 55 -3.76 -15.42 6.06
N ARG A 56 -2.56 -15.35 6.66
CA ARG A 56 -2.26 -14.41 7.74
C ARG A 56 -2.25 -12.97 7.25
N VAL A 57 -1.59 -12.70 6.11
CA VAL A 57 -1.55 -11.37 5.48
C VAL A 57 -2.96 -10.95 5.07
N ARG A 58 -3.74 -11.85 4.46
CA ARG A 58 -5.16 -11.60 4.13
C ARG A 58 -5.99 -11.26 5.37
N ALA A 59 -5.74 -11.92 6.49
CA ALA A 59 -6.42 -11.62 7.75
C ALA A 59 -6.00 -10.24 8.32
N ALA A 60 -4.73 -9.85 8.17
CA ALA A 60 -4.25 -8.51 8.55
C ALA A 60 -4.92 -7.41 7.71
N VAL A 61 -5.11 -7.63 6.40
CA VAL A 61 -5.88 -6.72 5.53
C VAL A 61 -7.31 -6.57 6.03
N LYS A 62 -8.00 -7.68 6.32
CA LYS A 62 -9.38 -7.66 6.87
C LYS A 62 -9.50 -6.96 8.22
N ARG A 63 -8.43 -6.95 9.02
CA ARG A 63 -8.39 -6.26 10.33
C ARG A 63 -7.96 -4.79 10.21
N GLY A 64 -7.57 -4.31 9.02
CA GLY A 64 -7.02 -2.97 8.82
C GLY A 64 -5.59 -2.79 9.34
N GLU A 65 -4.90 -3.88 9.69
CA GLU A 65 -3.48 -3.86 10.10
C GLU A 65 -2.55 -3.69 8.89
N LEU A 66 -3.02 -4.10 7.71
CA LEU A 66 -2.42 -3.79 6.42
C LEU A 66 -3.46 -3.10 5.56
N VAL A 67 -3.06 -2.01 4.90
CA VAL A 67 -3.93 -1.23 4.01
C VAL A 67 -3.39 -1.26 2.59
N VAL A 68 -4.28 -1.05 1.62
CA VAL A 68 -3.88 -0.87 0.22
C VAL A 68 -3.50 0.58 0.02
N TRP A 69 -2.24 0.84 -0.30
CA TRP A 69 -1.77 2.15 -0.73
C TRP A 69 -1.79 2.21 -2.25
N PHE A 70 -2.31 3.29 -2.81
CA PHE A 70 -2.19 3.61 -4.22
C PHE A 70 -1.27 4.82 -4.41
N ASP A 71 -0.28 4.68 -5.28
CA ASP A 71 0.61 5.73 -5.74
C ASP A 71 0.14 6.23 -7.12
N PRO A 72 -0.44 7.44 -7.21
CA PRO A 72 -0.91 7.98 -8.47
C PRO A 72 0.22 8.43 -9.42
N VAL A 73 1.44 8.65 -8.91
CA VAL A 73 2.60 9.03 -9.71
C VAL A 73 3.15 7.83 -10.46
N GLU A 74 3.34 6.72 -9.73
CA GLU A 74 3.84 5.47 -10.30
C GLU A 74 2.72 4.61 -10.90
N ASN A 75 1.45 4.97 -10.64
CA ASN A 75 0.27 4.17 -10.97
C ASN A 75 0.38 2.73 -10.45
N THR A 76 0.80 2.60 -9.19
CA THR A 76 1.01 1.30 -8.53
C THR A 76 0.17 1.19 -7.26
N ALA A 77 -0.20 -0.04 -6.90
CA ALA A 77 -0.83 -0.35 -5.64
C ALA A 77 0.02 -1.38 -4.87
N GLY A 78 -0.01 -1.32 -3.55
CA GLY A 78 0.70 -2.28 -2.70
C GLY A 78 0.15 -2.32 -1.28
N LEU A 79 0.45 -3.38 -0.55
CA LEU A 79 0.13 -3.48 0.88
C LEU A 79 1.22 -2.85 1.74
N GLY A 80 0.81 -2.13 2.77
CA GLY A 80 1.70 -1.54 3.76
C GLY A 80 1.00 -1.28 5.09
N ALA A 81 1.78 -0.92 6.10
CA ALA A 81 1.22 -0.46 7.37
C ALA A 81 0.43 0.85 7.15
N PRO A 82 -0.64 1.10 7.93
CA PRO A 82 -1.27 2.41 7.98
C PRO A 82 -0.27 3.46 8.51
N ALA A 83 -0.39 4.70 8.03
CA ALA A 83 0.49 5.82 8.37
C ALA A 83 0.21 6.38 9.78
#